data_AF-A0A392P4F0-F1
#
_entry.id   AF-A0A392P4F0-F1
#
_cell.length_a   1.000
_cell.length_b   1.000
_cell.length_c   1.000
_cell.angle_alpha   90.00
_cell.angle_beta   90.00
_cell.angle_gamma   90.00
#
_symmetry.space_group_name_H-M   'P 1'
#
loop_
_entity.id
_entity.type
_entity.pdbx_description
1 polymer ?
#
loop_
_entity_poly.entity_id
_entity_poly.type
_entity_poly.pdbx_seq_one_letter_code
_entity_poly.pdbx_strand_id
1 'polypeptide(L)'
;MRVQMEDLLYKYGVDIVFNGHVHAYERSNRVYNYTLDPCGPVYITVGDGGNREKMAITHADEPGNCPEPSTTPDNFMGGFCAFNFTSGPAAGKFCWDQQPDYSAFRESSFGHGILEVKNETHALWIWHRNQDYYGNTGDEIYIVRQPEKCPSVKPER
;
A
#
# COMPACT_ATOMS: atom_id res chain seq x y z
N MET A 1 4.19 13.61 0.34
CA MET A 1 5.14 12.71 -0.35
C MET A 1 4.58 12.15 -1.66
N ARG A 2 3.47 11.38 -1.64
CA ARG A 2 2.87 10.76 -2.84
C ARG A 2 2.79 11.69 -4.06
N VAL A 3 2.11 12.83 -3.93
CA VAL A 3 1.92 13.82 -5.02
C VAL A 3 3.24 14.30 -5.66
N GLN A 4 4.36 14.27 -4.93
CA GLN A 4 5.65 14.75 -5.42
C GLN A 4 6.49 13.67 -6.12
N MET A 5 6.28 12.40 -5.80
CA MET A 5 7.18 11.31 -6.24
C MET A 5 6.49 10.20 -7.01
N GLU A 6 5.19 9.99 -6.82
CA GLU A 6 4.48 8.83 -7.39
C GLU A 6 4.57 8.80 -8.91
N ASP A 7 4.37 9.93 -9.59
CA ASP A 7 4.46 10.01 -11.06
C ASP A 7 5.87 9.69 -11.57
N LEU A 8 6.91 10.15 -10.88
CA LEU A 8 8.30 9.82 -11.23
C LEU A 8 8.57 8.31 -11.06
N LEU A 9 8.16 7.72 -9.94
CA LEU A 9 8.36 6.30 -9.66
C LEU A 9 7.55 5.42 -10.62
N TYR A 10 6.32 5.83 -10.93
CA TYR A 10 5.47 5.19 -11.92
C TYR A 10 6.09 5.23 -13.32
N LYS A 11 6.59 6.39 -13.76
CA LYS A 11 7.29 6.58 -15.04
C LYS A 11 8.50 5.65 -15.22
N TYR A 12 9.20 5.35 -14.13
CA TYR A 12 10.35 4.44 -14.13
C TYR A 12 10.00 2.98 -13.80
N GLY A 13 8.71 2.65 -13.69
CA GLY A 13 8.24 1.27 -13.57
C GLY A 13 8.62 0.62 -12.24
N VAL A 14 8.49 1.34 -11.12
CA VAL A 14 8.63 0.73 -9.79
C VAL A 14 7.62 -0.41 -9.63
N ASP A 15 8.11 -1.61 -9.33
CA ASP A 15 7.28 -2.81 -9.24
C ASP A 15 6.58 -2.95 -7.88
N ILE A 16 7.29 -2.64 -6.79
CA ILE A 16 6.87 -2.87 -5.39
C ILE A 16 7.38 -1.71 -4.51
N VAL A 17 6.57 -1.26 -3.55
CA VAL A 17 6.94 -0.30 -2.52
C VAL A 17 6.70 -0.91 -1.14
N PHE A 18 7.76 -1.01 -0.33
CA PHE A 18 7.65 -1.42 1.07
C PHE A 18 7.69 -0.20 1.99
N ASN A 19 6.82 -0.18 3.00
CA ASN A 19 6.81 0.84 4.03
C ASN A 19 6.39 0.28 5.40
N GLY A 20 6.46 1.11 6.44
CA GLY A 20 6.06 0.77 7.81
C GLY A 20 5.15 1.86 8.39
N HIS A 21 5.48 2.37 9.58
CA HIS A 21 4.74 3.44 10.28
C HIS A 21 3.36 3.02 10.82
N VAL A 22 2.45 2.54 9.97
CA VAL A 22 1.16 2.01 10.44
C VAL A 22 1.39 0.66 11.11
N HIS A 23 0.97 0.53 12.37
CA HIS A 23 1.13 -0.71 13.14
C HIS A 23 0.07 -1.75 12.78
N ALA A 24 0.10 -2.21 11.53
CA ALA A 24 -0.69 -3.30 10.98
C ALA A 24 -0.04 -3.76 9.68
N TYR A 25 -0.51 -4.89 9.16
CA TYR A 25 -0.15 -5.36 7.83
C TYR A 25 -1.21 -4.91 6.81
N GLU A 26 -0.77 -4.40 5.67
CA GLU A 26 -1.65 -4.13 4.52
C GLU A 26 -0.91 -4.33 3.20
N ARG A 27 -1.59 -4.94 2.23
CA ARG A 27 -1.13 -5.07 0.84
C ARG A 27 -2.18 -4.51 -0.10
N SER A 28 -1.73 -3.64 -1.00
CA SER A 28 -2.59 -3.09 -2.05
C SER A 28 -2.73 -4.03 -3.24
N ASN A 29 -3.78 -3.83 -4.04
CA ASN A 29 -3.74 -4.16 -5.46
C ASN A 29 -2.77 -3.22 -6.17
N ARG A 30 -2.39 -3.52 -7.43
CA ARG A 30 -1.61 -2.56 -8.22
C ARG A 30 -2.42 -1.27 -8.42
N VAL A 31 -1.83 -0.15 -8.03
CA VAL A 31 -2.53 1.14 -7.97
C VAL A 31 -1.58 2.27 -8.38
N TYR A 32 -2.11 3.24 -9.12
CA TYR A 32 -1.45 4.49 -9.45
C TYR A 32 -2.44 5.64 -9.25
N ASN A 33 -2.08 6.64 -8.45
CA ASN A 33 -2.91 7.81 -8.18
C ASN A 33 -4.34 7.45 -7.77
N TYR A 34 -4.47 6.56 -6.79
CA TYR A 34 -5.74 6.01 -6.28
C TYR A 34 -6.62 5.26 -7.30
N THR A 35 -6.09 4.97 -8.49
CA THR A 35 -6.79 4.19 -9.53
C THR A 35 -6.13 2.83 -9.65
N LEU A 36 -6.94 1.76 -9.68
CA LEU A 36 -6.44 0.42 -9.98
C LEU A 36 -5.79 0.43 -11.36
N ASP A 37 -4.51 0.10 -11.41
CA ASP A 37 -3.71 0.21 -12.63
C ASP A 37 -2.82 -1.03 -12.74
N PRO A 38 -2.88 -1.81 -13.83
CA PRO A 38 -2.07 -3.01 -14.00
C PRO A 38 -0.55 -2.75 -14.06
N CYS A 39 -0.14 -1.51 -14.33
CA CYS A 39 1.25 -1.07 -14.34
C CYS A 39 1.67 -0.35 -13.04
N GLY A 40 0.73 -0.08 -12.13
CA GLY A 40 1.03 0.52 -10.84
C GLY A 40 1.86 -0.42 -9.94
N PRO A 41 2.67 0.13 -9.01
CA PRO A 41 3.34 -0.67 -8.01
C PRO A 41 2.35 -1.37 -7.08
N VAL A 42 2.80 -2.47 -6.47
CA VAL A 42 2.16 -3.04 -5.28
C VAL A 42 2.73 -2.33 -4.05
N TYR A 43 1.87 -1.70 -3.25
CA TYR A 43 2.25 -1.11 -1.97
C TYR A 43 2.03 -2.12 -0.86
N ILE A 44 3.06 -2.35 -0.05
CA ILE A 44 3.04 -3.30 1.05
C ILE A 44 3.52 -2.57 2.30
N THR A 45 2.68 -2.58 3.33
CA THR A 45 2.94 -1.99 4.64
C THR A 45 3.18 -3.12 5.63
N VAL A 46 4.38 -3.14 6.21
CA VAL A 46 4.82 -4.09 7.26
C VAL A 46 5.34 -3.31 8.47
N GLY A 47 4.49 -2.40 9.00
CA GLY A 47 4.81 -1.61 10.20
C GLY A 47 4.46 -2.34 11.51
N ASP A 48 4.08 -3.61 11.41
CA ASP A 48 3.58 -4.52 12.43
C ASP A 48 4.69 -5.29 13.17
N GLY A 49 5.84 -4.64 13.39
CA GLY A 49 7.03 -5.29 13.96
C GLY A 49 7.00 -5.60 15.47
N GLY A 50 5.91 -5.31 16.19
CA GLY A 50 5.79 -5.65 17.62
C GLY A 50 6.29 -4.60 18.61
N ASN A 51 6.28 -3.32 18.25
CA ASN A 51 6.65 -2.26 19.20
C ASN A 51 5.57 -2.05 20.29
N ARG A 52 5.90 -1.30 21.35
CA ARG A 52 5.04 -1.12 22.53
C ARG A 52 3.82 -0.22 22.33
N GLU A 53 3.73 0.48 21.21
CA GLU A 53 2.62 1.36 20.90
C GLU A 53 1.38 0.55 20.49
N LYS A 54 0.24 1.22 20.34
CA LYS A 54 -1.02 0.54 20.01
C LYS A 54 -1.01 0.02 18.57
N MET A 55 -1.66 -1.13 18.38
CA MET A 55 -1.97 -1.69 17.06
C MET A 55 -3.00 -0.82 16.34
N ALA A 56 -2.85 -0.66 15.03
CA ALA A 56 -3.85 -0.02 14.18
C ALA A 56 -4.97 -1.03 13.88
N ILE A 57 -6.13 -0.85 14.52
CA ILE A 57 -7.30 -1.75 14.39
C ILE A 57 -8.51 -1.07 13.74
N THR A 58 -8.55 0.25 13.78
CA THR A 58 -9.65 1.06 13.25
C THR A 58 -9.34 1.44 11.81
N HIS A 59 -10.34 1.29 10.94
CA HIS A 59 -10.22 1.68 9.54
C HIS A 59 -10.97 2.99 9.27
N ALA A 60 -10.41 3.83 8.40
CA ALA A 60 -11.03 5.12 8.04
C ALA A 60 -12.38 4.95 7.32
N ASP A 61 -12.62 3.80 6.71
CA ASP A 61 -13.86 3.43 6.03
C ASP A 61 -14.94 2.84 6.95
N GLU A 62 -14.65 2.64 8.24
CA GLU A 62 -15.67 2.23 9.20
C GLU A 62 -16.64 3.40 9.52
N PRO A 63 -17.92 3.11 9.82
CA PRO A 63 -18.91 4.15 10.14
C PRO A 63 -18.46 5.08 11.25
N GLY A 64 -18.28 6.37 10.93
CA GLY A 64 -17.89 7.41 11.89
C GLY A 64 -16.38 7.57 12.13
N ASN A 65 -15.54 6.76 11.48
CA ASN A 65 -14.09 6.76 11.69
C ASN A 65 -13.30 7.53 10.61
N CYS A 66 -13.97 8.10 9.61
CA CYS A 66 -13.31 8.96 8.63
C CYS A 66 -12.82 10.25 9.32
N PRO A 67 -11.51 10.54 9.32
CA PRO A 67 -10.97 11.69 10.05
C PRO A 67 -11.24 13.01 9.32
N GLU A 68 -11.21 14.11 10.08
CA GLU A 68 -11.22 15.46 9.50
C GLU A 68 -9.95 15.69 8.67
N PRO A 69 -10.03 16.10 7.38
CA PRO A 69 -8.87 16.18 6.50
C PRO A 69 -7.73 17.04 7.06
N SER A 70 -8.05 18.14 7.75
CA SER A 70 -7.06 19.03 8.34
C SER A 70 -6.19 18.39 9.44
N THR A 71 -6.60 17.23 9.97
CA THR A 71 -5.91 16.52 11.05
C THR A 71 -4.96 15.43 10.57
N THR A 72 -4.99 15.10 9.28
CA THR A 72 -4.19 13.99 8.71
C THR A 72 -2.77 14.30 8.23
N PRO A 73 -2.35 15.56 7.91
CA PRO A 73 -1.00 15.78 7.40
C PRO A 73 0.05 15.58 8.49
N ASP A 74 1.25 15.16 8.07
CA ASP A 74 2.39 15.07 8.98
C ASP A 74 2.83 16.47 9.43
N ASN A 75 2.83 16.70 10.75
CA ASN A 75 3.12 18.02 11.32
C ASN A 75 4.60 18.42 11.19
N PHE A 76 5.51 17.46 11.03
CA PHE A 76 6.95 17.73 10.95
C PHE A 76 7.34 18.20 9.54
N MET A 77 6.86 17.51 8.51
CA MET A 77 7.06 17.86 7.11
C MET A 77 6.17 19.01 6.65
N GLY A 78 4.98 19.15 7.25
CA GLY A 78 3.99 20.16 6.93
C GLY A 78 3.38 19.99 5.53
N GLY A 79 2.56 20.99 5.16
CA GLY A 79 1.82 21.01 3.89
C GLY A 79 0.53 20.17 3.92
N PHE A 80 -0.38 20.47 3.00
CA PHE A 80 -1.65 19.76 2.87
C PHE A 80 -1.90 19.39 1.40
N CYS A 81 -2.06 18.09 1.14
CA CYS A 81 -2.23 17.55 -0.22
C CYS A 81 -3.33 16.49 -0.31
N ALA A 82 -4.02 16.20 0.80
CA ALA A 82 -5.04 15.15 0.88
C ALA A 82 -6.43 15.76 0.68
N PHE A 83 -6.81 15.99 -0.58
CA PHE A 83 -8.14 16.49 -0.93
C PHE A 83 -9.13 15.34 -1.09
N ASN A 84 -10.43 15.65 -1.02
CA ASN A 84 -11.49 14.67 -1.30
C ASN A 84 -11.33 14.07 -2.70
N PHE A 85 -11.74 12.82 -2.84
CA PHE A 85 -11.77 12.15 -4.13
C PHE A 85 -12.71 12.90 -5.08
N THR A 86 -12.30 13.03 -6.35
CA THR A 86 -13.10 13.69 -7.40
C THR A 86 -13.74 12.70 -8.36
N SER A 87 -13.43 11.41 -8.24
CA SER A 87 -13.94 10.33 -9.09
C SER A 87 -13.97 9.00 -8.32
N GLY A 88 -14.55 7.95 -8.92
CA GLY A 88 -14.66 6.62 -8.33
C GLY A 88 -15.74 6.51 -7.25
N PRO A 89 -15.80 5.36 -6.52
CA PRO A 89 -16.85 5.07 -5.55
C PRO A 89 -16.95 6.07 -4.37
N ALA A 90 -15.85 6.73 -4.03
CA ALA A 90 -15.80 7.73 -2.96
C ALA A 90 -15.83 9.18 -3.45
N ALA A 91 -16.27 9.45 -4.69
CA ALA A 91 -16.33 10.81 -5.24
C ALA A 91 -17.07 11.78 -4.31
N GLY A 92 -16.46 12.93 -4.03
CA GLY A 92 -16.94 13.96 -3.11
C GLY A 92 -16.62 13.71 -1.63
N LYS A 93 -16.15 12.51 -1.27
CA LYS A 93 -15.84 12.11 0.11
C LYS A 93 -14.32 12.07 0.34
N PHE A 94 -13.93 12.15 1.62
CA PHE A 94 -12.54 11.98 2.03
C PHE A 94 -12.15 10.50 2.24
N CYS A 95 -13.10 9.68 2.70
CA CYS A 95 -12.94 8.24 2.87
C CYS A 95 -14.02 7.47 2.11
N TRP A 96 -13.74 6.19 1.86
CA TRP A 96 -14.74 5.23 1.42
C TRP A 96 -15.63 4.84 2.62
N ASP A 97 -16.73 4.13 2.37
CA ASP A 97 -17.62 3.56 3.39
C ASP A 97 -17.55 2.02 3.45
N GLN A 98 -16.53 1.48 2.79
CA GLN A 98 -16.13 0.07 2.79
C GLN A 98 -14.62 0.01 2.48
N GLN A 99 -14.02 -1.18 2.60
CA GLN A 99 -12.64 -1.39 2.20
C GLN A 99 -12.42 -0.90 0.77
N PRO A 100 -11.50 0.04 0.53
CA PRO A 100 -11.26 0.54 -0.82
C PRO A 100 -10.77 -0.57 -1.74
N ASP A 101 -11.20 -0.57 -3.00
CA ASP A 101 -10.86 -1.64 -3.96
C ASP A 101 -9.34 -1.77 -4.20
N TYR A 102 -8.57 -0.71 -3.94
CA TYR A 102 -7.11 -0.74 -4.01
C TYR A 102 -6.46 -1.44 -2.81
N SER A 103 -7.17 -1.70 -1.71
CA SER A 103 -6.68 -2.48 -0.56
C SER A 103 -7.04 -3.95 -0.76
N ALA A 104 -6.05 -4.79 -1.08
CA ALA A 104 -6.27 -6.21 -1.38
C ALA A 104 -6.41 -7.05 -0.11
N PHE A 105 -5.58 -6.77 0.89
CA PHE A 105 -5.57 -7.48 2.16
C PHE A 105 -5.09 -6.54 3.28
N ARG A 106 -5.73 -6.59 4.45
CA ARG A 106 -5.35 -5.82 5.64
C ARG A 106 -5.64 -6.63 6.90
N GLU A 107 -4.68 -6.67 7.82
CA GLU A 107 -4.83 -7.41 9.08
C GLU A 107 -4.03 -6.76 10.22
N SER A 108 -4.66 -6.65 11.40
CA SER A 108 -4.06 -6.11 12.61
C SER A 108 -3.38 -7.19 13.46
N SER A 109 -2.34 -7.80 12.90
CA SER A 109 -1.49 -8.80 13.58
C SER A 109 -0.05 -8.33 13.51
N PHE A 110 0.77 -8.72 14.49
CA PHE A 110 2.23 -8.54 14.36
C PHE A 110 2.80 -9.60 13.41
N GLY A 111 3.87 -9.27 12.71
CA GLY A 111 4.41 -10.16 11.71
C GLY A 111 5.69 -9.65 11.05
N HIS A 112 6.07 -10.36 9.99
CA HIS A 112 7.16 -10.00 9.09
C HIS A 112 6.90 -10.56 7.69
N GLY A 113 7.55 -9.97 6.70
CA GLY A 113 7.43 -10.42 5.31
C GLY A 113 8.73 -10.93 4.71
N ILE A 114 8.59 -11.82 3.74
CA ILE A 114 9.67 -12.42 2.96
C ILE A 114 9.36 -12.20 1.48
N LEU A 115 10.32 -11.62 0.76
CA LEU A 115 10.26 -11.46 -0.69
C LEU A 115 11.26 -12.42 -1.35
N GLU A 116 10.75 -13.35 -2.15
CA GLU A 116 11.56 -14.31 -2.90
C GLU A 116 11.49 -14.02 -4.40
N VAL A 117 12.44 -13.23 -4.91
CA VAL A 117 12.57 -12.97 -6.35
C VAL A 117 13.03 -14.25 -7.05
N LYS A 118 12.22 -14.75 -7.98
CA LYS A 118 12.47 -16.01 -8.68
C LYS A 118 13.21 -15.81 -9.99
N ASN A 119 12.80 -14.81 -10.77
CA ASN A 119 13.38 -14.45 -12.05
C ASN A 119 13.01 -13.00 -12.42
N GLU A 120 13.27 -12.61 -13.67
CA GLU A 120 13.06 -11.25 -14.18
C GLU A 120 11.58 -10.79 -14.25
N THR A 121 10.63 -11.71 -14.08
CA THR A 121 9.18 -11.40 -14.13
C THR A 121 8.43 -11.78 -12.85
N HIS A 122 8.92 -12.71 -12.03
CA HIS A 122 8.19 -13.26 -10.89
C HIS A 122 8.93 -13.06 -9.57
N ALA A 123 8.22 -12.54 -8.58
CA ALA A 123 8.61 -12.58 -7.17
C ALA A 123 7.45 -13.10 -6.32
N LEU A 124 7.75 -13.95 -5.33
CA LEU A 124 6.77 -14.41 -4.35
C LEU A 124 6.87 -13.52 -3.10
N TRP A 125 5.77 -12.91 -2.70
CA TRP A 125 5.64 -12.22 -1.44
C TRP A 125 4.88 -13.10 -0.45
N ILE A 126 5.42 -13.23 0.77
CA ILE A 126 4.80 -13.96 1.87
C ILE A 126 4.85 -13.08 3.11
N TRP A 127 3.74 -12.95 3.82
CA TRP A 127 3.70 -12.35 5.15
C TRP A 127 3.31 -13.41 6.19
N HIS A 128 4.06 -13.44 7.29
CA HIS A 128 3.90 -14.38 8.39
C HIS A 128 3.51 -13.63 9.66
N ARG A 129 2.46 -14.13 10.31
CA ARG A 129 1.98 -13.61 11.60
C ARG A 129 2.79 -14.20 12.74
N ASN A 130 3.05 -13.40 13.76
CA ASN A 130 3.81 -13.83 14.93
C ASN A 130 3.08 -14.85 15.79
N GLN A 131 1.75 -14.85 15.79
CA GLN A 131 0.94 -15.84 16.52
C GLN A 131 0.87 -17.21 15.84
N ASP A 132 1.27 -17.30 14.57
CA ASP A 132 1.25 -18.54 13.82
C ASP A 132 2.52 -19.36 14.07
N TYR A 133 2.39 -20.69 14.09
CA TYR A 133 3.54 -21.59 14.12
C TYR A 133 4.28 -21.59 12.77
N TYR A 134 5.57 -21.94 12.80
CA TYR A 134 6.40 -22.09 11.61
C TYR A 134 5.71 -22.92 10.51
N GLY A 135 5.56 -22.33 9.32
CA GLY A 135 4.98 -22.97 8.13
C GLY A 135 3.58 -22.45 7.74
N ASN A 136 2.92 -21.67 8.59
CA ASN A 136 1.67 -21.00 8.22
C ASN A 136 1.95 -19.61 7.62
N THR A 137 1.23 -19.29 6.55
CA THR A 137 1.28 -17.98 5.88
C THR A 137 0.02 -17.20 6.21
N GLY A 138 0.16 -15.92 6.56
CA GLY A 138 -0.96 -15.01 6.76
C GLY A 138 -1.49 -14.48 5.43
N ASP A 139 -0.57 -14.07 4.55
CA ASP A 139 -0.86 -13.62 3.19
C ASP A 139 0.26 -14.05 2.23
N GLU A 140 -0.08 -14.38 1.00
CA GLU A 140 0.85 -14.86 -0.02
C GLU A 140 0.38 -14.46 -1.43
N ILE A 141 1.30 -13.93 -2.25
CA ILE A 141 1.01 -13.58 -3.64
C ILE A 141 2.25 -13.65 -4.53
N TYR A 142 2.09 -14.16 -5.75
CA TYR A 142 3.05 -13.92 -6.82
C TYR A 142 2.85 -12.53 -7.43
N ILE A 143 3.86 -11.68 -7.29
CA ILE A 143 3.94 -10.39 -7.96
C ILE A 143 4.62 -10.61 -9.31
N VAL A 144 3.83 -10.47 -10.38
CA VAL A 144 4.29 -10.65 -11.75
C VAL A 144 4.40 -9.29 -12.42
N ARG A 145 5.59 -8.93 -12.89
CA ARG A 145 5.84 -7.71 -13.67
C ARG A 145 5.75 -7.97 -15.16
N GLN A 146 5.23 -6.98 -15.91
CA GLN A 146 4.97 -7.09 -17.35
C GLN A 146 5.75 -6.00 -18.11
N PRO A 147 7.08 -6.13 -18.29
CA PRO A 147 7.93 -5.06 -18.84
C PRO A 147 7.56 -4.64 -20.27
N GLU A 148 6.98 -5.55 -21.07
CA GLU A 148 6.53 -5.24 -22.43
C GLU A 148 5.22 -4.42 -22.44
N LYS A 149 4.34 -4.66 -21.47
CA LYS A 149 3.06 -3.95 -21.33
C LYS A 149 3.22 -2.62 -20.60
N CYS A 150 4.14 -2.58 -19.64
CA CYS A 150 4.40 -1.45 -18.75
C CYS A 150 5.88 -1.02 -18.88
N PRO A 151 6.29 -0.45 -20.03
CA PRO A 151 7.68 -0.13 -20.27
C PRO A 151 8.13 1.06 -19.42
N SER A 152 9.20 0.87 -18.65
CA SER A 152 9.91 1.98 -17.99
C SER A 152 10.61 2.85 -19.03
N VAL A 153 10.56 4.17 -18.87
CA VAL A 153 11.33 5.09 -19.71
C VAL A 153 12.83 4.78 -19.58
N LYS A 154 13.51 4.54 -20.70
CA LYS A 154 14.98 4.39 -20.69
C LYS A 154 15.60 5.75 -20.33
N PRO A 155 16.60 5.82 -19.44
CA PRO A 155 17.25 7.08 -19.12
C PRO A 155 17.84 7.68 -20.41
N GLU A 156 17.58 8.97 -20.64
CA GLU A 156 18.30 9.75 -21.65
C GLU A 156 19.79 9.71 -21.29
N ARG A 157 20.61 9.15 -22.19
CA ARG A 157 22.07 9.08 -22.02
C ARG A 157 22.72 10.41 -22.40
#